data_AF-A0A529L7I8-F1
#
_entry.id   AF-A0A529L7I8-F1
#
_cell.length_a   1.000
_cell.length_b   1.000
_cell.length_c   1.000
_cell.angle_alpha   90.00
_cell.angle_beta   90.00
_cell.angle_gamma   90.00
#
_symmetry.space_group_name_H-M   'P 1'
#
loop_
_entity.id
_entity.type
_entity.pdbx_description
1 polymer ?
#
loop_
_entity_poly.entity_id
_entity_poly.type
_entity_poly.pdbx_seq_one_letter_code
_entity_poly.pdbx_strand_id
1 'polypeptide(L)'
;LIVLGGLASVPREPFESAEIDGANAWQQFRYLTLPMIAPFLMIAVIIRMIDALKSFDIIYAMTQGGPGTASETINIYLYNTAFSYYDMGYGSAMAVVFFIVIVALSFILLMLRQRSQW
;
A
#
# COMPACT_ATOMS: atom_id res chain seq x y z
N LEU A 1 10.41 0.22 7.26
CA LEU A 1 11.75 -0.13 6.72
C LEU A 1 12.04 0.56 5.39
N ILE A 2 11.17 0.45 4.38
CA ILE A 2 11.40 1.05 3.04
C ILE A 2 11.72 2.55 3.10
N VAL A 3 10.85 3.34 3.75
CA VAL A 3 11.03 4.80 3.84
C VAL A 3 12.26 5.19 4.67
N LEU A 4 12.53 4.46 5.75
CA LEU A 4 13.69 4.70 6.61
C LEU A 4 15.01 4.40 5.87
N GLY A 5 15.05 3.31 5.10
CA GLY A 5 16.19 3.00 4.24
C GLY A 5 16.39 4.07 3.15
N GLY A 6 15.28 4.56 2.56
CA GLY A 6 15.31 5.68 1.64
C GLY A 6 15.92 6.94 2.26
N LEU A 7 15.47 7.34 3.45
CA LEU A 7 16.03 8.47 4.20
C LEU A 7 17.53 8.29 4.51
N ALA A 8 17.97 7.07 4.86
CA ALA A 8 19.38 6.80 5.13
C ALA A 8 20.27 6.89 3.88
N SER A 9 19.70 6.72 2.69
CA SER A 9 20.43 6.79 1.41
C SER A 9 20.58 8.22 0.85
N VAL A 10 19.89 9.19 1.45
CA VAL A 10 19.89 10.59 0.98
C VAL A 10 21.23 11.27 1.34
N PRO A 11 21.94 11.88 0.36
CA PRO A 11 23.18 12.62 0.63
C PRO A 11 22.93 13.84 1.52
N ARG A 12 23.90 14.19 2.35
CA ARG A 12 23.81 15.32 3.31
C ARG A 12 24.13 16.68 2.70
N GLU A 13 24.92 16.72 1.63
CA GLU A 13 25.38 17.95 0.97
C GLU A 13 24.25 18.94 0.60
N PRO A 14 23.08 18.49 0.09
CA PRO A 14 21.97 19.40 -0.18
C PRO A 14 21.40 20.06 1.07
N PHE A 15 21.40 19.36 2.21
CA PHE A 15 20.86 19.87 3.48
C PHE A 15 21.78 20.92 4.08
N GLU A 16 23.10 20.69 4.04
CA GLU A 16 24.11 21.66 4.47
C GLU A 16 24.04 22.94 3.63
N SER A 17 23.86 22.80 2.32
CA SER A 17 23.67 23.94 1.40
C SER A 17 22.39 24.71 1.72
N ALA A 18 21.28 24.01 1.94
CA ALA A 18 20.01 24.64 2.31
C ALA A 18 20.08 25.37 3.67
N GLU A 19 20.89 24.89 4.61
CA GLU A 19 21.12 25.56 5.90
C GLU A 19 21.93 26.85 5.73
N ILE A 20 22.94 26.85 4.86
CA ILE A 20 23.72 28.06 4.50
C ILE A 20 22.81 29.10 3.82
N ASP A 21 21.88 28.66 2.98
CA ASP A 21 20.89 29.52 2.32
C ASP A 21 19.75 30.00 3.25
N GLY A 22 19.78 29.63 4.54
CA GLY A 22 18.81 30.05 5.54
C GLY A 22 17.44 29.36 5.42
N ALA A 23 17.36 28.20 4.76
CA ALA A 23 16.13 27.44 4.65
C ALA A 23 15.70 26.87 6.01
N ASN A 24 14.45 27.07 6.38
CA ASN A 24 13.88 26.49 7.59
C ASN A 24 13.58 24.99 7.45
N ALA A 25 13.37 24.29 8.57
CA ALA A 25 13.13 22.85 8.59
C ALA A 25 11.93 22.40 7.72
N TRP A 26 10.88 23.22 7.60
CA TRP A 26 9.72 22.91 6.77
C TRP A 26 10.05 23.01 5.27
N GLN A 27 10.84 24.00 4.87
CA GLN A 27 11.35 24.13 3.51
C GLN A 27 12.27 22.96 3.15
N GLN A 28 13.19 22.59 4.05
CA GLN A 28 14.03 21.41 3.86
C GLN A 28 13.19 20.13 3.72
N PHE A 29 12.16 19.93 4.53
CA PHE A 29 11.28 18.78 4.40
C PHE A 29 10.52 18.77 3.05
N ARG A 30 9.88 19.87 2.69
CA ARG A 30 8.99 19.95 1.52
C ARG A 30 9.74 19.94 0.19
N TYR A 31 10.93 20.54 0.12
CA TYR A 31 11.70 20.74 -1.11
C TYR A 31 12.91 19.81 -1.24
N LEU A 32 13.47 19.30 -0.14
CA LEU A 32 14.59 18.34 -0.17
C LEU A 32 14.12 16.95 0.21
N THR A 33 13.69 16.75 1.46
CA THR A 33 13.41 15.40 1.97
C THR A 33 12.32 14.70 1.17
N LEU A 34 11.14 15.33 1.02
CA LEU A 34 9.98 14.73 0.39
C LEU A 34 10.22 14.36 -1.09
N PRO A 35 10.81 15.23 -1.94
CA PRO A 35 11.14 14.86 -3.32
C PRO A 35 12.20 13.77 -3.41
N MET A 36 13.24 13.80 -2.56
CA MET A 36 14.32 12.82 -2.60
C MET A 36 13.86 11.42 -2.16
N ILE A 37 12.93 11.33 -1.20
CA ILE A 37 12.37 10.04 -0.76
C ILE A 37 11.12 9.61 -1.53
N ALA A 38 10.59 10.44 -2.42
CA ALA A 38 9.37 10.15 -3.19
C ALA A 38 9.39 8.77 -3.89
N PRO A 39 10.51 8.30 -4.50
CA PRO A 39 10.57 6.98 -5.11
C PRO A 39 10.36 5.85 -4.08
N PHE A 40 10.92 6.00 -2.87
CA PHE A 40 10.79 5.04 -1.78
C PHE A 40 9.39 5.06 -1.17
N LEU A 41 8.81 6.25 -1.01
CA LEU A 41 7.43 6.41 -0.55
C LEU A 41 6.45 5.73 -1.53
N MET A 42 6.65 5.90 -2.83
CA MET A 42 5.79 5.28 -3.83
C MET A 42 5.82 3.75 -3.74
N ILE A 43 7.02 3.15 -3.59
CA ILE A 43 7.15 1.70 -3.38
C ILE A 43 6.45 1.26 -2.09
N ALA A 44 6.65 2.00 -0.99
CA ALA A 44 6.03 1.68 0.28
C ALA A 44 4.49 1.72 0.20
N VAL A 45 3.93 2.71 -0.48
CA VAL A 45 2.47 2.84 -0.69
C VAL A 45 1.93 1.68 -1.53
N ILE A 46 2.62 1.30 -2.62
CA ILE A 46 2.18 0.18 -3.47
C ILE A 46 2.11 -1.12 -2.66
N ILE A 47 3.18 -1.46 -1.93
CA ILE A 47 3.23 -2.68 -1.12
C ILE A 47 2.16 -2.63 -0.03
N ARG A 48 2.03 -1.49 0.67
CA ARG A 48 1.07 -1.35 1.77
C ARG A 48 -0.38 -1.41 1.29
N MET A 49 -0.66 -0.92 0.09
CA MET A 49 -1.98 -1.02 -0.54
C MET A 49 -2.32 -2.48 -0.87
N ILE A 50 -1.37 -3.25 -1.41
CA ILE A 50 -1.56 -4.68 -1.69
C ILE A 50 -1.85 -5.45 -0.40
N ASP A 51 -1.07 -5.20 0.66
CA ASP A 51 -1.28 -5.82 1.97
C ASP A 51 -2.65 -5.49 2.57
N ALA A 52 -3.08 -4.23 2.45
CA ALA A 52 -4.37 -3.77 2.95
C ALA A 52 -5.54 -4.44 2.20
N LEU A 53 -5.45 -4.53 0.86
CA LEU A 53 -6.48 -5.19 0.04
C LEU A 53 -6.61 -6.69 0.34
N LYS A 54 -5.50 -7.35 0.67
CA LYS A 54 -5.45 -8.78 1.02
C LYS A 54 -5.71 -9.05 2.51
N SER A 55 -6.06 -8.02 3.29
CA SER A 55 -6.24 -8.16 4.73
C SER A 55 -7.45 -9.05 5.03
N PHE A 56 -7.20 -10.17 5.67
CA PHE A 56 -8.20 -11.13 6.13
C PHE A 56 -8.03 -11.34 7.63
N ASP A 57 -6.83 -11.75 8.05
CA ASP A 57 -6.53 -12.20 9.42
C ASP A 57 -6.99 -11.23 10.50
N ILE A 58 -6.65 -9.95 10.37
CA ILE A 58 -6.97 -8.95 11.40
C ILE A 58 -8.46 -8.68 11.49
N ILE A 59 -9.17 -8.67 10.35
CA ILE A 59 -10.60 -8.38 10.29
C ILE A 59 -11.37 -9.57 10.84
N TYR A 60 -10.96 -10.78 10.44
CA TYR A 60 -11.54 -12.02 10.93
C TYR A 60 -11.32 -12.19 12.43
N ALA A 61 -10.10 -11.97 12.93
CA ALA A 61 -9.80 -12.12 14.35
C ALA A 61 -10.52 -11.09 15.24
N MET A 62 -10.67 -9.85 14.77
CA MET A 62 -11.22 -8.76 15.59
C MET A 62 -12.75 -8.65 15.51
N THR A 63 -13.32 -8.85 14.32
CA THR A 63 -14.72 -8.49 14.05
C THR A 63 -15.50 -9.55 13.30
N GLN A 64 -14.83 -10.49 12.62
CA GLN A 64 -15.46 -11.48 11.74
C GLN A 64 -16.39 -10.86 10.67
N GLY A 65 -16.17 -9.59 10.30
CA GLY A 65 -17.03 -8.85 9.36
C GLY A 65 -18.15 -8.01 10.01
N GLY A 66 -18.27 -8.04 11.34
CA GLY A 66 -19.36 -7.40 12.09
C GLY A 66 -19.12 -5.94 12.55
N PRO A 67 -20.16 -5.31 13.15
CA PRO A 67 -21.51 -5.83 13.37
C PRO A 67 -22.33 -5.93 12.08
N GLY A 68 -23.03 -7.06 11.88
CA GLY A 68 -23.67 -7.35 10.59
C GLY A 68 -22.62 -7.55 9.49
N THR A 69 -22.64 -6.68 8.47
CA THR A 69 -21.66 -6.64 7.37
C THR A 69 -20.80 -5.37 7.39
N ALA A 70 -20.76 -4.64 8.51
CA ALA A 70 -20.14 -3.32 8.58
C ALA A 70 -18.62 -3.31 8.35
N SER A 71 -17.92 -4.40 8.69
CA SER A 71 -16.49 -4.58 8.42
C SER A 71 -16.22 -5.72 7.44
N GLU A 72 -17.24 -6.19 6.73
CA GLU A 72 -17.11 -7.27 5.77
C GLU A 72 -16.28 -6.80 4.57
N THR A 73 -15.17 -7.49 4.33
CA THR A 73 -14.36 -7.30 3.13
C THR A 73 -14.58 -8.45 2.16
N ILE A 74 -14.14 -8.28 0.92
CA ILE A 74 -14.20 -9.34 -0.11
C ILE A 74 -13.57 -10.65 0.39
N ASN A 75 -12.48 -10.58 1.16
CA ASN A 75 -11.84 -11.76 1.75
C ASN A 75 -12.73 -12.47 2.78
N ILE A 76 -13.41 -11.71 3.65
CA ILE A 76 -14.36 -12.27 4.64
C ILE A 76 -15.55 -12.91 3.93
N TYR A 77 -16.12 -12.21 2.95
CA TYR A 77 -17.28 -12.69 2.20
C TYR A 77 -16.97 -13.98 1.42
N LEU A 78 -15.79 -14.04 0.78
CA LEU A 78 -15.29 -15.23 0.10
C LEU A 78 -15.13 -16.40 1.07
N TYR A 79 -14.52 -16.16 2.23
CA TYR A 79 -14.35 -17.18 3.27
C TYR A 79 -15.69 -17.74 3.74
N ASN A 80 -16.65 -16.86 4.06
CA ASN A 80 -17.99 -17.26 4.47
C ASN A 80 -18.69 -18.08 3.38
N THR A 81 -18.58 -17.67 2.11
CA THR A 81 -19.14 -18.39 0.96
C THR A 81 -18.56 -19.81 0.81
N ALA A 82 -17.24 -19.93 0.84
CA ALA A 82 -16.56 -21.20 0.61
C ALA A 82 -16.70 -22.17 1.80
N PHE A 83 -16.62 -21.65 3.03
CA PHE A 83 -16.46 -22.48 4.23
C PHE A 83 -17.67 -22.50 5.17
N SER A 84 -18.49 -21.44 5.22
CA SER A 84 -19.68 -21.39 6.07
C SER A 84 -20.94 -21.81 5.30
N TYR A 85 -21.10 -21.34 4.07
CA TYR A 85 -22.20 -21.72 3.18
C TYR A 85 -21.91 -22.98 2.37
N TYR A 86 -20.68 -23.51 2.44
CA TYR A 86 -20.20 -24.70 1.72
C TYR A 86 -20.32 -24.62 0.19
N ASP A 87 -20.44 -23.41 -0.37
CA ASP A 87 -20.42 -23.20 -1.82
C ASP A 87 -18.98 -22.96 -2.30
N MET A 88 -18.20 -24.05 -2.29
CA MET A 88 -16.79 -24.00 -2.70
C MET A 88 -16.62 -23.60 -4.17
N GLY A 89 -17.58 -23.95 -5.04
CA GLY A 89 -17.54 -23.60 -6.45
C GLY A 89 -17.63 -22.09 -6.65
N TYR A 90 -18.64 -21.47 -6.03
CA TYR A 90 -18.83 -20.02 -6.09
C TYR A 90 -17.71 -19.26 -5.36
N GLY A 91 -17.28 -19.73 -4.18
CA GLY A 91 -16.17 -19.14 -3.44
C GLY A 91 -14.83 -19.19 -4.20
N SER A 92 -14.58 -20.28 -4.94
CA SER A 92 -13.39 -20.39 -5.80
C SER A 92 -13.44 -19.42 -6.99
N ALA A 93 -14.61 -19.24 -7.60
CA ALA A 93 -14.79 -18.25 -8.67
C ALA A 93 -14.54 -16.83 -8.16
N MET A 94 -15.03 -16.47 -6.96
CA MET A 94 -14.72 -15.20 -6.32
C MET A 94 -13.22 -15.01 -6.09
N ALA A 95 -12.53 -16.05 -5.62
CA ALA A 95 -11.08 -16.00 -5.39
C ALA A 95 -10.31 -15.66 -6.67
N VAL A 96 -10.66 -16.32 -7.78
CA VAL A 96 -10.03 -16.09 -9.08
C VAL A 96 -10.30 -14.67 -9.58
N VAL A 97 -11.54 -14.20 -9.50
CA VAL A 97 -11.89 -12.83 -9.91
C VAL A 97 -11.15 -11.80 -9.07
N PHE A 98 -11.12 -11.99 -7.74
CA PHE A 98 -10.43 -11.08 -6.84
C PHE A 98 -8.91 -11.07 -7.08
N PHE A 99 -8.31 -12.23 -7.37
CA PHE A 99 -6.92 -12.33 -7.77
C PHE A 99 -6.63 -11.53 -9.05
N ILE A 100 -7.48 -11.65 -10.07
CA ILE A 100 -7.34 -10.88 -11.32
C ILE A 100 -7.40 -9.36 -11.04
N VAL A 101 -8.32 -8.91 -10.18
CA VAL A 101 -8.43 -7.51 -9.78
C VAL A 101 -7.15 -7.02 -9.09
N ILE A 102 -6.59 -7.80 -8.16
CA ILE A 102 -5.34 -7.45 -7.47
C ILE A 102 -4.17 -7.35 -8.46
N VAL A 103 -4.05 -8.30 -9.39
CA VAL A 103 -3.00 -8.28 -10.41
C VAL A 103 -3.14 -7.07 -11.32
N ALA A 104 -4.36 -6.76 -11.78
CA ALA A 104 -4.64 -5.59 -12.61
C ALA A 104 -4.28 -4.28 -11.89
N LEU A 105 -4.71 -4.11 -10.64
CA LEU A 105 -4.36 -2.95 -9.83
C LEU A 105 -2.85 -2.83 -9.60
N SER A 106 -2.18 -3.95 -9.28
CA SER A 106 -0.73 -3.97 -9.09
C SER A 106 0.01 -3.57 -10.37
N PHE A 107 -0.45 -4.07 -11.53
CA PHE A 107 0.12 -3.70 -12.82
C PHE A 107 -0.05 -2.22 -13.14
N ILE A 108 -1.23 -1.65 -12.91
CA ILE A 108 -1.51 -0.22 -13.10
C ILE A 108 -0.59 0.63 -12.21
N LEU A 109 -0.45 0.28 -10.94
CA LEU A 109 0.41 1.00 -9.99
C LEU A 109 1.89 0.97 -10.42
N LEU A 110 2.37 -0.17 -10.90
CA LEU A 110 3.72 -0.30 -11.44
C LEU A 110 3.92 0.53 -12.72
N MET A 111 2.92 0.57 -13.59
CA MET A 111 2.97 1.38 -14.82
C MET A 111 2.99 2.87 -14.52
N LEU A 112 2.18 3.34 -13.56
CA LEU A 112 2.18 4.74 -13.10
C LEU A 112 3.54 5.13 -12.52
N ARG A 113 4.17 4.21 -11.76
CA ARG A 113 5.53 4.42 -11.24
C ARG A 113 6.56 4.59 -12.35
N GLN A 114 6.52 3.77 -13.39
CA GLN A 114 7.46 3.86 -14.53
C GLN A 114 7.32 5.20 -15.28
N ARG A 115 6.11 5.76 -15.37
CA ARG A 115 5.88 7.07 -16.01
C ARG A 115 6.39 8.25 -15.18
N SER A 116 6.47 8.11 -13.85
CA SER A 116 6.97 9.14 -12.94
C SER A 116 8.50 9.19 -12.84
N GLN A 117 9.23 8.28 -13.50
CA GLN A 117 10.69 8.25 -13.54
C GLN A 117 11.28 9.00 -14.76
N TRP A 118 10.50 9.88 -15.39
CA TRP A 118 10.92 10.79 -16.47
C TRP A 118 11.16 12.20 -15.95
#